data_AF-A0A410RGR8-F1
#
_entry.id   AF-A0A410RGR8-F1
#
_cell.length_a   1.000
_cell.length_b   1.000
_cell.length_c   1.000
_cell.angle_alpha   90.00
_cell.angle_beta   90.00
_cell.angle_gamma   90.00
#
_symmetry.space_group_name_H-M   'P 1'
#
loop_
_entity.id
_entity.type
_entity.pdbx_description
1 polymer ?
#
loop_
_entity_poly.entity_id
_entity_poly.type
_entity_poly.pdbx_seq_one_letter_code
_entity_poly.pdbx_strand_id
1 'polypeptide(L)'
;SHSARVCFVLRSALRYPSITTMKFLLAAVALACVAAVYADECGPLQRLKVKRQWAYAYGESGDRGDFGIVLWTHFFSEHPEARAVFDRVNGDNEFSDEFMAHSSRVLSGLDMCIALLDDQETLSAELAHLKGQHDERNLDAALFGEFKQSLGRALAKRLGRRFDKASWSACYDLIATGITG
;
A
#
# COMPACT_ATOMS: atom_id res chain seq x y z
N SER A 1 79.98 -2.01 -10.41
CA SER A 1 78.80 -1.88 -11.29
C SER A 1 77.68 -2.69 -10.65
N HIS A 2 76.80 -2.09 -9.83
CA HIS A 2 75.42 -1.66 -10.18
C HIS A 2 74.52 -2.87 -10.55
N SER A 3 73.32 -3.13 -10.00
CA SER A 3 72.35 -2.25 -9.35
C SER A 3 71.28 -3.06 -8.63
N ALA A 4 70.76 -2.51 -7.54
CA ALA A 4 69.52 -2.89 -6.88
C ALA A 4 68.29 -2.54 -7.74
N ARG A 5 67.25 -3.38 -7.74
CA ARG A 5 65.85 -3.03 -8.12
C ARG A 5 64.92 -3.79 -7.17
N VAL A 6 64.53 -3.17 -6.07
CA VAL A 6 63.20 -2.54 -5.88
C VAL A 6 62.06 -3.53 -6.15
N CYS A 7 61.51 -4.10 -5.08
CA CYS A 7 60.14 -4.59 -5.06
C CYS A 7 59.45 -3.98 -3.83
N PHE A 8 59.12 -2.69 -3.95
CA PHE A 8 58.27 -1.95 -3.02
C PHE A 8 56.85 -1.93 -3.60
N VAL A 9 55.84 -1.98 -2.72
CA VAL A 9 54.37 -1.92 -2.96
C VAL A 9 53.81 -3.18 -3.66
N LEU A 10 53.03 -4.06 -3.02
CA LEU A 10 51.69 -3.83 -2.46
C LEU A 10 51.38 -4.91 -1.41
N ARG A 11 51.68 -4.65 -0.13
CA ARG A 11 50.87 -5.24 0.94
C ARG A 11 49.68 -4.33 1.12
N SER A 12 48.60 -4.60 0.40
CA SER A 12 47.27 -4.14 0.80
C SER A 12 46.96 -4.83 2.12
N ALA A 13 47.38 -4.21 3.23
CA ALA A 13 46.91 -4.59 4.55
C ALA A 13 45.39 -4.39 4.51
N LEU A 14 44.64 -5.49 4.45
CA LEU A 14 43.29 -5.52 4.97
C LEU A 14 43.43 -5.06 6.42
N ARG A 15 43.26 -3.76 6.65
CA ARG A 15 43.17 -3.19 7.99
C ARG A 15 41.92 -3.80 8.57
N TYR A 16 42.10 -4.83 9.39
CA TYR A 16 41.00 -5.40 10.16
C TYR A 16 40.36 -4.23 10.92
N PRO A 17 39.05 -3.98 10.77
CA PRO A 17 38.41 -2.92 11.52
C PRO A 17 38.68 -3.18 13.00
N SER A 18 39.12 -2.14 13.71
CA SER A 18 39.27 -2.21 15.16
C SER A 18 37.96 -2.75 15.77
N ILE A 19 38.04 -3.44 16.91
CA ILE A 19 36.86 -3.93 17.65
C ILE A 19 35.80 -2.83 17.79
N THR A 20 36.24 -1.58 17.96
CA THR A 20 35.37 -0.40 18.02
C THR A 20 34.64 -0.15 16.69
N THR A 21 35.36 -0.17 15.57
CA THR A 21 34.79 -0.03 14.21
C THR A 21 33.83 -1.18 13.89
N MET A 22 34.14 -2.40 14.32
CA MET A 22 33.27 -3.57 14.12
C MET A 22 31.98 -3.48 14.94
N LYS A 23 32.05 -2.98 16.19
CA LYS A 23 30.87 -2.69 17.02
C LYS A 23 29.99 -1.61 16.38
N PHE A 24 30.57 -0.55 15.83
CA PHE A 24 29.80 0.49 15.13
C PHE A 24 29.12 -0.04 13.87
N LEU A 25 29.82 -0.87 13.07
CA LEU A 25 29.22 -1.49 11.89
C LEU A 25 28.07 -2.44 12.26
N LEU A 26 28.23 -3.27 13.29
CA LEU A 26 27.17 -4.14 13.78
C LEU A 26 25.97 -3.35 14.30
N ALA A 27 26.21 -2.27 15.04
CA ALA A 27 25.14 -1.39 15.51
C ALA A 27 24.39 -0.71 14.35
N ALA A 28 25.10 -0.24 13.32
CA ALA A 28 24.50 0.36 12.14
C ALA A 28 23.66 -0.65 11.34
N VAL A 29 24.14 -1.89 11.19
CA VAL A 29 23.39 -2.97 10.54
C VAL A 29 22.14 -3.32 11.35
N ALA A 30 22.24 -3.45 12.67
CA ALA A 30 21.08 -3.71 13.53
C ALA A 30 20.04 -2.59 13.43
N LEU A 31 20.46 -1.32 13.42
CA LEU A 31 19.56 -0.18 13.25
C LEU A 31 18.88 -0.18 11.87
N ALA A 32 19.62 -0.54 10.81
CA ALA A 32 19.08 -0.69 9.46
C ALA A 32 18.06 -1.84 9.36
N CYS A 33 18.30 -2.97 10.03
CA CYS A 33 17.36 -4.07 10.11
C CYS A 33 16.07 -3.65 10.83
N VAL A 34 16.18 -2.95 11.97
CA VAL A 34 15.01 -2.42 12.69
C VAL A 34 14.22 -1.45 11.82
N ALA A 35 14.90 -0.53 11.12
CA ALA A 35 14.26 0.40 10.19
C ALA A 35 13.55 -0.32 9.02
N ALA A 36 14.10 -1.44 8.53
CA ALA A 36 13.47 -2.25 7.49
C ALA A 36 12.19 -2.93 7.99
N VAL A 37 12.17 -3.47 9.21
CA VAL A 37 10.95 -4.07 9.80
C VAL A 37 9.84 -3.04 9.96
N TYR A 38 10.16 -1.83 10.44
CA TYR A 38 9.17 -0.74 10.54
C TYR A 38 8.72 -0.19 9.17
N ALA A 39 9.40 -0.53 8.08
CA ALA A 39 8.99 -0.12 6.74
C ALA A 39 7.81 -0.93 6.21
N ASP A 40 7.68 -2.20 6.65
CA ASP A 40 6.68 -3.15 6.16
C ASP A 40 5.34 -3.06 6.92
N GLU A 41 5.29 -2.37 8.05
CA GLU A 41 4.08 -2.14 8.82
C GLU A 41 3.35 -0.84 8.42
N CYS A 42 2.03 -0.80 8.60
CA CYS A 42 1.28 0.45 8.52
C CYS A 42 1.50 1.28 9.80
N GLY A 43 2.72 1.80 9.94
CA GLY A 43 3.14 2.65 11.06
C GLY A 43 2.70 4.11 10.93
N PRO A 44 2.98 4.96 11.93
CA PRO A 44 2.55 6.36 11.95
C PRO A 44 2.92 7.16 10.70
N LEU A 45 4.13 6.98 10.16
CA LEU A 45 4.59 7.69 8.97
C LEU A 45 3.91 7.19 7.68
N GLN A 46 3.71 5.88 7.56
CA GLN A 46 2.99 5.27 6.43
C GLN A 46 1.55 5.75 6.40
N ARG A 47 0.88 5.80 7.55
CA ARG A 47 -0.50 6.32 7.69
C ARG A 47 -0.62 7.76 7.22
N LEU A 48 0.24 8.66 7.72
CA LEU A 48 0.25 10.06 7.29
C LEU A 48 0.54 10.19 5.78
N LYS A 49 1.44 9.36 5.24
CA LYS A 49 1.75 9.36 3.81
C LYS A 49 0.56 8.88 2.98
N VAL A 50 -0.10 7.79 3.36
CA VAL A 50 -1.29 7.26 2.68
C VAL A 50 -2.42 8.27 2.73
N LYS A 51 -2.73 8.85 3.90
CA LYS A 51 -3.72 9.93 4.05
C LYS A 51 -3.47 11.08 3.08
N ARG A 52 -2.23 11.57 3.02
CA ARG A 52 -1.85 12.67 2.11
C ARG A 52 -1.96 12.27 0.63
N GLN A 53 -1.49 11.09 0.27
CA GLN A 53 -1.54 10.61 -1.11
C GLN A 53 -2.98 10.36 -1.57
N TRP A 54 -3.81 9.85 -0.68
CA TRP A 54 -5.23 9.63 -0.93
C TRP A 54 -5.96 10.93 -1.18
N ALA A 55 -5.79 11.94 -0.31
CA ALA A 55 -6.41 13.25 -0.48
C ALA A 55 -6.09 13.87 -1.86
N TYR A 56 -4.85 13.70 -2.34
CA TYR A 56 -4.47 14.16 -3.68
C TYR A 56 -5.03 13.30 -4.81
N ALA A 57 -5.02 11.98 -4.66
CA ALA A 57 -5.38 11.05 -5.74
C ALA A 57 -6.90 10.90 -5.92
N TYR A 58 -7.65 10.88 -4.82
CA TYR A 58 -9.11 10.74 -4.81
C TYR A 58 -9.81 12.04 -5.22
N GLY A 59 -9.25 13.19 -4.81
CA GLY A 59 -9.72 14.51 -5.22
C GLY A 59 -11.12 14.87 -4.70
N GLU A 60 -11.78 15.79 -5.41
CA GLU A 60 -13.06 16.37 -5.02
C GLU A 60 -14.09 16.25 -6.14
N SER A 61 -15.37 16.13 -5.77
CA SER A 61 -16.50 16.15 -6.72
C SER A 61 -16.33 15.18 -7.91
N GLY A 62 -16.25 15.70 -9.15
CA GLY A 62 -16.09 14.92 -10.38
C GLY A 62 -14.82 14.06 -10.41
N ASP A 63 -13.73 14.50 -9.78
CA ASP A 63 -12.47 13.74 -9.74
C ASP A 63 -12.65 12.35 -9.11
N ARG A 64 -13.57 12.23 -8.13
CA ARG A 64 -13.88 10.98 -7.43
C ARG A 64 -14.59 9.98 -8.35
N GLY A 65 -15.48 10.48 -9.21
CA GLY A 65 -16.14 9.66 -10.24
C GLY A 65 -15.13 9.12 -11.24
N ASP A 66 -14.26 9.99 -11.76
CA ASP A 66 -13.19 9.59 -12.69
C ASP A 66 -12.21 8.60 -12.06
N PHE A 67 -11.86 8.78 -10.78
CA PHE A 67 -11.03 7.82 -10.03
C PHE A 67 -11.71 6.46 -9.96
N GLY A 68 -13.01 6.43 -9.61
CA GLY A 68 -13.80 5.21 -9.57
C GLY A 68 -13.86 4.49 -10.91
N ILE A 69 -14.11 5.23 -12.01
CA ILE A 69 -14.11 4.65 -13.36
C ILE A 69 -12.77 3.98 -13.66
N VAL A 70 -11.66 4.68 -13.44
CA VAL A 70 -10.31 4.11 -13.68
C VAL A 70 -10.09 2.84 -12.85
N LEU A 71 -10.45 2.87 -11.57
CA LEU A 71 -10.30 1.72 -10.68
C LEU A 71 -11.11 0.52 -11.18
N TRP A 72 -12.41 0.69 -11.41
CA TRP A 72 -13.31 -0.42 -11.72
C TRP A 72 -13.11 -0.96 -13.13
N THR A 73 -12.78 -0.11 -14.11
CA THR A 73 -12.38 -0.58 -15.44
C THR A 73 -11.13 -1.46 -15.36
N HIS A 74 -10.13 -1.11 -14.54
CA HIS A 74 -8.97 -1.97 -14.34
C HIS A 74 -9.34 -3.28 -13.64
N PHE A 75 -10.09 -3.19 -12.54
CA PHE A 75 -10.49 -4.35 -11.75
C PHE A 75 -11.25 -5.38 -12.59
N PHE A 76 -12.27 -4.94 -13.29
CA PHE A 76 -13.10 -5.82 -14.10
C PHE A 76 -12.48 -6.23 -15.44
N SER A 77 -11.44 -5.54 -15.89
CA SER A 77 -10.63 -5.98 -17.03
C SER A 77 -9.66 -7.10 -16.64
N GLU A 78 -9.13 -7.08 -15.42
CA GLU A 78 -8.19 -8.09 -14.92
C GLU A 78 -8.93 -9.30 -14.32
N HIS A 79 -10.10 -9.06 -13.71
CA HIS A 79 -10.91 -10.03 -12.97
C HIS A 79 -12.36 -9.99 -13.45
N PRO A 80 -12.65 -10.42 -14.71
CA PRO A 80 -14.01 -10.37 -15.25
C PRO A 80 -15.02 -11.18 -14.44
N GLU A 81 -14.59 -12.26 -13.78
CA GLU A 81 -15.39 -13.10 -12.88
C GLU A 81 -15.92 -12.34 -11.66
N ALA A 82 -15.24 -11.26 -11.24
CA ALA A 82 -15.67 -10.45 -10.11
C ALA A 82 -17.00 -9.73 -10.38
N ARG A 83 -17.43 -9.59 -11.64
CA ARG A 83 -18.74 -8.98 -11.97
C ARG A 83 -19.91 -9.69 -11.30
N ALA A 84 -19.84 -11.01 -11.12
CA ALA A 84 -20.90 -11.81 -10.52
C ALA A 84 -21.25 -11.38 -9.08
N VAL A 85 -20.29 -10.81 -8.32
CA VAL A 85 -20.60 -10.32 -6.96
C VAL A 85 -21.30 -8.94 -6.98
N PHE A 86 -21.37 -8.28 -8.14
CA PHE A 86 -21.94 -6.96 -8.34
C PHE A 86 -23.22 -6.96 -9.20
N ASP A 87 -23.85 -8.10 -9.45
CA ASP A 87 -25.07 -8.22 -10.27
C ASP A 87 -26.19 -7.26 -9.82
N ARG A 88 -26.39 -7.11 -8.51
CA ARG A 88 -27.45 -6.25 -7.94
C ARG A 88 -27.23 -4.75 -8.18
N VAL A 89 -26.04 -4.36 -8.62
CA VAL A 89 -25.65 -2.97 -8.87
C VAL A 89 -25.23 -2.77 -10.32
N ASN A 90 -25.65 -3.67 -11.22
CA ASN A 90 -25.36 -3.60 -12.66
C ASN A 90 -23.84 -3.67 -12.97
N GLY A 91 -23.12 -4.58 -12.31
CA GLY A 91 -21.67 -4.78 -12.49
C GLY A 91 -21.24 -5.14 -13.92
N ASP A 92 -22.16 -5.61 -14.76
CA ASP A 92 -21.93 -5.85 -16.19
C ASP A 92 -21.71 -4.56 -17.00
N ASN A 93 -22.15 -3.42 -16.47
CA ASN A 93 -21.88 -2.10 -17.03
C ASN A 93 -21.36 -1.17 -15.94
N GLU A 94 -20.02 -1.14 -15.78
CA GLU A 94 -19.36 -0.30 -14.79
C GLU A 94 -19.54 1.22 -15.01
N PHE A 95 -20.08 1.63 -16.16
CA PHE A 95 -20.40 3.03 -16.49
C PHE A 95 -21.86 3.39 -16.21
N SER A 96 -22.67 2.46 -15.72
CA SER A 96 -24.08 2.71 -15.36
C SER A 96 -24.21 3.58 -14.10
N ASP A 97 -25.31 4.33 -13.99
CA ASP A 97 -25.58 5.17 -12.81
C ASP A 97 -25.69 4.33 -11.53
N GLU A 98 -26.27 3.13 -11.62
CA GLU A 98 -26.38 2.19 -10.50
C GLU A 98 -25.01 1.75 -9.99
N PHE A 99 -24.10 1.38 -10.91
CA PHE A 99 -22.77 0.95 -10.55
C PHE A 99 -21.92 2.13 -10.07
N MET A 100 -22.02 3.30 -10.70
CA MET A 100 -21.31 4.50 -10.25
C MET A 100 -21.75 4.96 -8.86
N ALA A 101 -23.02 4.81 -8.52
CA ALA A 101 -23.51 5.03 -7.16
C ALA A 101 -22.90 4.01 -6.17
N HIS A 102 -22.76 2.73 -6.56
CA HIS A 102 -22.10 1.73 -5.75
C HIS A 102 -20.60 2.00 -5.56
N SER A 103 -19.90 2.31 -6.65
CA SER A 103 -18.50 2.71 -6.66
C SER A 103 -18.23 3.85 -5.67
N SER A 104 -19.08 4.89 -5.68
CA SER A 104 -18.98 6.00 -4.73
C SER A 104 -19.14 5.56 -3.28
N ARG A 105 -20.05 4.62 -2.97
CA ARG A 105 -20.22 4.08 -1.61
C ARG A 105 -18.98 3.29 -1.16
N VAL A 106 -18.42 2.44 -2.01
CA VAL A 106 -17.20 1.68 -1.71
C VAL A 106 -16.03 2.63 -1.44
N LEU A 107 -15.81 3.61 -2.32
CA LEU A 107 -14.72 4.56 -2.18
C LEU A 107 -14.89 5.50 -1.00
N SER A 108 -16.12 5.81 -0.60
CA SER A 108 -16.40 6.59 0.62
C SER A 108 -16.12 5.78 1.89
N GLY A 109 -16.42 4.47 1.90
CA GLY A 109 -16.03 3.59 3.02
C GLY A 109 -14.51 3.46 3.15
N LEU A 110 -13.80 3.34 2.02
CA LEU A 110 -12.33 3.35 1.99
C LEU A 110 -11.76 4.71 2.44
N ASP A 111 -12.34 5.83 1.99
CA ASP A 111 -11.97 7.18 2.41
C ASP A 111 -12.08 7.36 3.93
N MET A 112 -13.17 6.86 4.54
CA MET A 112 -13.35 6.86 5.99
C MET A 112 -12.24 6.07 6.70
N CYS A 113 -11.98 4.84 6.26
CA CYS A 113 -10.90 4.02 6.84
C CYS A 113 -9.54 4.70 6.75
N ILE A 114 -9.23 5.31 5.60
CA ILE A 114 -7.97 6.05 5.39
C ILE A 114 -7.91 7.27 6.31
N ALA A 115 -9.01 8.03 6.42
CA ALA A 115 -9.08 9.22 7.27
C ALA A 115 -8.83 8.88 8.75
N LEU A 116 -9.26 7.70 9.20
CA LEU A 116 -9.12 7.22 10.57
C LEU A 116 -7.80 6.50 10.86
N LEU A 117 -6.87 6.37 9.90
CA LEU A 117 -5.62 5.64 10.09
C LEU A 117 -4.76 6.13 11.29
N ASP A 118 -4.87 7.39 11.69
CA ASP A 118 -4.19 7.97 12.85
C ASP A 118 -5.03 7.99 14.13
N ASP A 119 -6.30 7.58 14.08
CA ASP A 119 -7.20 7.39 15.22
C ASP A 119 -7.60 5.92 15.33
N GLN A 120 -6.78 5.14 16.05
CA GLN A 120 -6.89 3.68 16.08
C GLN A 120 -8.16 3.17 16.76
N GLU A 121 -8.66 3.88 17.76
CA GLU A 121 -9.88 3.49 18.45
C GLU A 121 -11.08 3.61 17.50
N THR A 122 -11.21 4.76 16.84
CA THR A 122 -12.29 5.00 15.88
C THR A 122 -12.15 4.11 14.65
N LEU A 123 -10.93 3.89 14.14
CA LEU A 123 -10.69 2.95 13.04
C LEU A 123 -11.13 1.53 13.41
N SER A 124 -10.82 1.06 14.62
CA SER A 124 -11.23 -0.28 15.06
C SER A 124 -12.75 -0.42 15.10
N ALA A 125 -13.47 0.61 15.52
CA ALA A 125 -14.93 0.61 15.51
C ALA A 125 -15.50 0.59 14.08
N GLU A 126 -14.93 1.39 13.17
CA GLU A 126 -15.33 1.41 11.76
C GLU A 126 -15.06 0.06 11.07
N LEU A 127 -13.88 -0.55 11.30
CA LEU A 127 -13.56 -1.86 10.74
C LEU A 127 -14.50 -2.95 11.27
N ALA A 128 -14.87 -2.93 12.55
CA ALA A 128 -15.86 -3.84 13.10
C ALA A 128 -17.25 -3.66 12.46
N HIS A 129 -17.65 -2.40 12.19
CA HIS A 129 -18.88 -2.11 11.45
C HIS A 129 -18.84 -2.67 10.02
N LEU A 130 -17.75 -2.40 9.29
CA LEU A 130 -17.57 -2.88 7.92
C LEU A 130 -17.49 -4.40 7.84
N LYS A 131 -16.80 -5.05 8.80
CA LYS A 131 -16.79 -6.51 8.93
C LYS A 131 -18.21 -7.07 8.99
N GLY A 132 -19.05 -6.53 9.87
CA GLY A 132 -20.44 -6.96 9.98
C GLY A 132 -21.23 -6.86 8.67
N GLN A 133 -20.94 -5.85 7.83
CA GLN A 133 -21.54 -5.74 6.51
C GLN A 133 -21.00 -6.77 5.49
N HIS A 134 -19.77 -7.23 5.63
CA HIS A 134 -19.10 -8.13 4.68
C HIS A 134 -19.21 -9.60 5.06
N ASP A 135 -19.36 -9.94 6.35
CA ASP A 135 -19.55 -11.31 6.83
C ASP A 135 -20.77 -11.98 6.19
N GLU A 136 -21.88 -11.26 6.02
CA GLU A 136 -23.10 -11.78 5.38
C GLU A 136 -22.93 -12.07 3.88
N ARG A 137 -21.88 -11.53 3.25
CA ARG A 137 -21.67 -11.59 1.79
C ARG A 137 -20.78 -12.74 1.35
N ASN A 138 -20.09 -13.42 2.28
CA ASN A 138 -19.18 -14.55 2.00
C ASN A 138 -18.24 -14.30 0.80
N LEU A 139 -17.64 -13.12 0.74
CA LEU A 139 -16.70 -12.77 -0.34
C LEU A 139 -15.39 -13.54 -0.17
N ASP A 140 -14.82 -13.98 -1.29
CA ASP A 140 -13.48 -14.58 -1.29
C ASP A 140 -12.44 -13.54 -0.84
N ALA A 141 -11.54 -13.92 0.05
CA ALA A 141 -10.40 -13.10 0.46
C ALA A 141 -9.52 -12.70 -0.74
N ALA A 142 -9.47 -13.52 -1.79
CA ALA A 142 -8.78 -13.20 -3.04
C ALA A 142 -9.29 -11.88 -3.65
N LEU A 143 -10.60 -11.62 -3.58
CA LEU A 143 -11.24 -10.44 -4.17
C LEU A 143 -10.69 -9.12 -3.60
N PHE A 144 -10.35 -9.11 -2.30
CA PHE A 144 -9.72 -7.96 -1.66
C PHE A 144 -8.29 -7.74 -2.18
N GLY A 145 -7.54 -8.83 -2.40
CA GLY A 145 -6.20 -8.77 -3.00
C GLY A 145 -6.23 -8.30 -4.46
N GLU A 146 -7.26 -8.67 -5.21
CA GLU A 146 -7.49 -8.22 -6.59
C GLU A 146 -7.86 -6.73 -6.62
N PHE A 147 -8.78 -6.30 -5.74
CA PHE A 147 -9.14 -4.90 -5.58
C PHE A 147 -7.93 -4.04 -5.22
N LYS A 148 -7.06 -4.52 -4.32
CA LYS A 148 -5.80 -3.86 -3.95
C LYS A 148 -4.92 -3.58 -5.17
N GLN A 149 -4.80 -4.55 -6.07
CA GLN A 149 -3.97 -4.40 -7.28
C GLN A 149 -4.51 -3.30 -8.18
N SER A 150 -5.81 -3.30 -8.45
CA SER A 150 -6.46 -2.28 -9.29
C SER A 150 -6.44 -0.90 -8.63
N LEU A 151 -6.62 -0.81 -7.31
CA LEU A 151 -6.45 0.41 -6.53
C LEU A 151 -5.03 0.95 -6.66
N GLY A 152 -4.02 0.09 -6.54
CA GLY A 152 -2.63 0.45 -6.76
C GLY A 152 -2.37 1.01 -8.16
N ARG A 153 -2.99 0.45 -9.20
CA ARG A 153 -2.90 0.98 -10.58
C ARG A 153 -3.56 2.35 -10.71
N ALA A 154 -4.76 2.54 -10.17
CA ALA A 154 -5.46 3.82 -10.18
C ALA A 154 -4.66 4.92 -9.44
N LEU A 155 -4.10 4.59 -8.27
CA LEU A 155 -3.23 5.46 -7.49
C LEU A 155 -1.95 5.80 -8.24
N ALA A 156 -1.28 4.82 -8.84
CA ALA A 156 -0.07 5.03 -9.63
C ALA A 156 -0.33 5.98 -10.81
N LYS A 157 -1.49 5.87 -11.47
CA LYS A 157 -1.90 6.77 -12.57
C LYS A 157 -2.03 8.22 -12.11
N ARG A 158 -2.58 8.47 -10.91
CA ARG A 158 -2.77 9.83 -10.36
C ARG A 158 -1.50 10.41 -9.72
N LEU A 159 -0.75 9.59 -8.99
CA LEU A 159 0.40 10.03 -8.17
C LEU A 159 1.73 10.00 -8.95
N GLY A 160 1.81 9.17 -9.99
CA GLY A 160 3.03 8.96 -10.78
C GLY A 160 4.19 8.51 -9.89
N ARG A 161 5.35 9.15 -10.07
CA ARG A 161 6.59 8.85 -9.31
C ARG A 161 6.48 9.05 -7.80
N ARG A 162 5.44 9.75 -7.32
CA ARG A 162 5.23 9.99 -5.89
C ARG A 162 4.53 8.83 -5.21
N PHE A 163 3.95 7.88 -5.96
CA PHE A 163 3.22 6.75 -5.38
C PHE A 163 4.13 5.88 -4.51
N ASP A 164 3.76 5.73 -3.24
CA ASP A 164 4.49 4.87 -2.31
C ASP A 164 3.77 3.53 -2.17
N LYS A 165 4.13 2.60 -3.06
CA LYS A 165 3.48 1.29 -3.15
C LYS A 165 3.58 0.50 -1.83
N ALA A 166 4.70 0.58 -1.11
CA ALA A 166 4.91 -0.18 0.12
C ALA A 166 4.00 0.33 1.24
N SER A 167 3.95 1.64 1.45
CA SER A 167 3.09 2.26 2.47
C SER A 167 1.61 1.98 2.20
N TRP A 168 1.19 2.08 0.93
CA TRP A 168 -0.17 1.74 0.51
C TRP A 168 -0.48 0.27 0.70
N SER A 169 0.45 -0.62 0.35
CA SER A 169 0.27 -2.06 0.54
C SER A 169 0.02 -2.39 2.01
N ALA A 170 0.92 -1.94 2.90
CA ALA A 170 0.82 -2.22 4.33
C ALA A 170 -0.46 -1.67 4.97
N CYS A 171 -0.85 -0.43 4.62
CA CYS A 171 -2.05 0.18 5.19
C CYS A 171 -3.35 -0.35 4.60
N TYR A 172 -3.38 -0.71 3.32
CA TYR A 172 -4.51 -1.41 2.74
C TYR A 172 -4.68 -2.79 3.39
N ASP A 173 -3.60 -3.54 3.61
CA ASP A 173 -3.67 -4.87 4.22
C ASP A 173 -4.22 -4.81 5.64
N LEU A 174 -3.85 -3.78 6.42
CA LEU A 174 -4.45 -3.51 7.73
C LEU A 174 -5.97 -3.34 7.63
N ILE A 175 -6.44 -2.52 6.70
CA ILE A 175 -7.88 -2.26 6.50
C ILE A 175 -8.60 -3.53 6.02
N ALA A 176 -8.09 -4.20 4.99
CA ALA A 176 -8.69 -5.39 4.42
C ALA A 176 -8.74 -6.55 5.44
N THR A 177 -7.70 -6.72 6.25
CA THR A 177 -7.68 -7.71 7.34
C THR A 177 -8.76 -7.39 8.38
N GLY A 178 -8.98 -6.12 8.72
CA GLY A 178 -10.03 -5.73 9.65
C GLY A 178 -11.46 -5.98 9.13
N ILE A 179 -11.66 -6.05 7.81
CA ILE A 179 -12.96 -6.34 7.18
C ILE A 179 -13.18 -7.85 7.01
N THR A 180 -12.12 -8.61 6.75
CA THR A 180 -12.19 -10.04 6.38
C THR A 180 -11.92 -11.01 7.54
N GLY A 181 -11.15 -10.59 8.55
CA GLY A 181 -10.74 -11.40 9.70
C GLY A 181 -11.79 -11.49 10.80
#